data_AF-A0AAU2J8P5-F1
#
_entry.id   AF-A0AAU2J8P5-F1
#
_cell.length_a   1.000
_cell.length_b   1.000
_cell.length_c   1.000
_cell.angle_alpha   90.00
_cell.angle_beta   90.00
_cell.angle_gamma   90.00
#
_symmetry.space_group_name_H-M   'P 1'
#
loop_
_entity.id
_entity.type
_entity.pdbx_description
1 polymer ?
#
loop_
_entity_poly.entity_id
_entity_poly.type
_entity_poly.pdbx_seq_one_letter_code
_entity_poly.pdbx_strand_id
1 'polypeptide(L)'
;MRTPSTDRTTVLADVVAGYAAGVFSLETAVRMLQGAGYPVEDVAEEVERIQRRSFDQAARLADATGDNAVVREYLGLPEADPGVPPVPLIPANTPPSPAAETGDVAPGSSEPS
;
A
#
# COMPACT_ATOMS: atom_id res chain seq x y z
N MET A 1 -4.11 9.33 45.01
CA MET A 1 -4.07 10.30 43.89
C MET A 1 -4.24 9.49 42.60
N ARG A 2 -5.40 9.54 41.95
CA ARG A 2 -5.73 8.70 40.78
C ARG A 2 -5.71 9.62 39.55
N THR A 3 -4.80 9.37 38.63
CA THR A 3 -4.62 10.13 37.37
C THR A 3 -5.71 9.77 36.34
N PRO A 4 -5.94 10.62 35.31
CA PRO A 4 -7.21 10.70 34.60
C PRO A 4 -7.40 9.49 33.69
N SER A 5 -8.37 8.65 34.00
CA SER A 5 -8.76 7.51 33.14
C SER A 5 -9.74 7.94 32.03
N THR A 6 -10.22 9.19 32.08
CA THR A 6 -11.19 9.77 31.13
C THR A 6 -10.57 10.20 29.80
N ASP A 7 -9.25 10.24 29.68
CA ASP A 7 -8.58 10.79 28.48
C ASP A 7 -8.32 9.72 27.39
N ARG A 8 -7.81 8.56 27.79
CA ARG A 8 -7.28 7.56 26.85
C ARG A 8 -8.34 6.92 25.94
N THR A 9 -9.53 6.61 26.47
CA THR A 9 -10.63 6.06 25.67
C THR A 9 -11.15 7.07 24.64
N THR A 10 -11.19 8.35 25.01
CA THR A 10 -11.56 9.44 24.10
C THR A 10 -10.53 9.59 22.99
N VAL A 11 -9.23 9.60 23.33
CA VAL A 11 -8.16 9.66 22.33
C VAL A 11 -8.22 8.48 21.36
N LEU A 12 -8.49 7.26 21.83
CA LEU A 12 -8.64 6.12 20.93
C LEU A 12 -9.81 6.30 19.98
N ALA A 13 -10.96 6.75 20.47
CA ALA A 13 -12.13 6.99 19.65
C ALA A 13 -11.85 8.04 18.57
N ASP A 14 -11.21 9.15 18.94
CA ASP A 14 -10.87 10.24 18.02
C ASP A 14 -9.82 9.82 16.98
N VAL A 15 -8.80 9.06 17.38
CA VAL A 15 -7.78 8.53 16.46
C VAL A 15 -8.38 7.53 15.49
N VAL A 16 -9.23 6.61 15.96
CA VAL A 16 -9.92 5.64 15.11
C VAL A 16 -10.83 6.36 14.12
N ALA A 17 -11.61 7.34 14.58
CA ALA A 17 -12.49 8.13 13.72
C ALA A 17 -11.70 8.91 12.65
N GLY A 18 -10.61 9.56 13.03
CA GLY A 18 -9.75 10.31 12.11
C GLY A 18 -9.04 9.41 11.09
N TYR A 19 -8.58 8.23 11.50
CA TYR A 19 -8.00 7.25 10.57
C TYR A 19 -9.05 6.71 9.58
N ALA A 20 -10.22 6.29 10.07
CA ALA A 20 -11.29 5.76 9.23
C ALA A 20 -11.84 6.81 8.24
N ALA A 21 -11.86 8.08 8.64
CA ALA A 21 -12.24 9.19 7.77
C ALA A 21 -11.15 9.62 6.78
N GLY A 22 -9.96 8.99 6.80
CA GLY A 22 -8.82 9.35 5.95
C GLY A 22 -8.13 10.67 6.34
N VAL A 23 -8.46 11.24 7.51
CA VAL A 23 -7.83 12.45 8.04
C VAL A 23 -6.41 12.16 8.53
N PHE A 24 -6.19 10.97 9.09
CA PHE A 24 -4.88 10.51 9.55
C PHE A 24 -4.37 9.37 8.66
N SER A 25 -3.07 9.41 8.33
CA SER A 25 -2.38 8.20 7.89
C SER A 25 -2.27 7.20 9.05
N LEU A 26 -2.04 5.93 8.72
CA LEU A 26 -1.81 4.89 9.73
C LEU A 26 -0.65 5.26 10.67
N GLU A 27 0.45 5.77 10.11
CA GLU A 27 1.61 6.20 10.89
C GLU A 27 1.27 7.33 11.85
N THR A 28 0.53 8.35 11.39
CA THR A 28 0.07 9.45 12.26
C THR A 28 -0.82 8.94 13.38
N ALA A 29 -1.77 8.05 13.08
CA ALA A 29 -2.64 7.45 14.08
C ALA A 29 -1.84 6.67 15.15
N VAL A 30 -0.87 5.85 14.74
CA VAL A 30 0.00 5.08 15.67
C VAL A 30 0.86 6.01 16.54
N ARG A 31 1.42 7.10 15.98
CA ARG A 31 2.15 8.12 16.78
C ARG A 31 1.26 8.80 17.81
N MET A 32 0.02 9.12 17.46
CA MET A 32 -0.93 9.73 18.40
C MET A 32 -1.24 8.78 19.56
N LEU A 33 -1.44 7.49 19.27
CA LEU A 33 -1.64 6.47 20.31
C LEU A 33 -0.40 6.34 21.21
N GLN A 34 0.80 6.29 20.63
CA GLN A 34 2.05 6.29 21.40
C GLN A 34 2.14 7.51 22.33
N GLY A 35 1.84 8.71 21.81
CA GLY A 35 1.82 9.95 22.59
C GLY A 35 0.79 9.96 23.73
N ALA A 36 -0.33 9.26 23.56
CA ALA A 36 -1.34 9.04 24.60
C ALA A 36 -1.00 7.90 25.59
N GLY A 37 0.21 7.34 25.49
CA GLY A 37 0.72 6.30 26.36
C GLY A 37 0.16 4.92 26.07
N TYR A 38 -0.26 4.65 24.83
CA TYR A 38 -0.44 3.27 24.36
C TYR A 38 0.92 2.59 24.20
N PRO A 39 1.02 1.27 24.47
CA PRO A 39 2.28 0.54 24.37
C PRO A 39 2.66 0.35 22.90
N VAL A 40 3.41 1.31 22.36
CA VAL A 40 4.03 1.26 21.04
C VAL A 40 5.52 1.54 21.24
N GLU A 41 6.37 0.56 20.97
CA GLU A 41 7.82 0.63 21.16
C GLU A 41 8.47 1.42 20.03
N ASP A 42 8.28 0.96 18.80
CA ASP A 42 8.70 1.61 17.58
C ASP A 42 7.50 1.75 16.63
N VAL A 43 7.24 3.00 16.21
CA VAL A 43 6.11 3.33 15.34
C VAL A 43 6.30 2.76 13.94
N ALA A 44 7.51 2.83 13.38
CA ALA A 44 7.77 2.35 12.04
C ALA A 44 7.64 0.82 11.98
N GLU A 45 8.20 0.11 12.97
CA GLU A 45 8.06 -1.34 13.06
C GLU A 45 6.60 -1.77 13.29
N GLU A 46 5.84 -1.03 14.10
CA GLU A 46 4.43 -1.35 14.33
C GLU A 46 3.60 -1.15 13.06
N VAL A 47 3.83 -0.07 12.32
CA VAL A 47 3.18 0.17 11.02
C VAL A 47 3.51 -0.94 10.02
N GLU A 48 4.78 -1.33 9.91
CA GLU A 48 5.21 -2.41 9.02
C GLU A 48 4.52 -3.73 9.40
N ARG A 49 4.48 -4.05 10.69
CA ARG A 49 3.83 -5.27 11.21
C ARG A 49 2.34 -5.31 10.91
N ILE A 50 1.64 -4.18 11.05
CA ILE A 50 0.22 -4.06 10.72
C ILE A 50 0.02 -4.29 9.22
N GLN A 51 0.78 -3.60 8.37
CA GLN A 51 0.65 -3.72 6.92
C GLN A 51 0.96 -5.14 6.44
N ARG A 52 2.06 -5.75 6.92
CA ARG A 52 2.42 -7.14 6.60
C ARG A 52 1.28 -8.10 6.94
N ARG A 53 0.69 -7.98 8.13
CA ARG A 53 -0.47 -8.79 8.53
C ARG A 53 -1.67 -8.58 7.61
N SER A 54 -1.90 -7.36 7.12
CA SER A 54 -2.97 -7.09 6.15
C SER A 54 -2.71 -7.79 4.82
N PHE A 55 -1.50 -7.74 4.28
CA PHE A 55 -1.14 -8.44 3.04
C PHE A 55 -1.19 -9.97 3.18
N ASP A 56 -0.74 -10.52 4.31
CA ASP A 56 -0.83 -11.96 4.57
C ASP A 56 -2.28 -12.46 4.59
N GLN A 57 -3.19 -11.65 5.16
CA GLN A 57 -4.62 -11.97 5.17
C GLN A 57 -5.25 -11.82 3.78
N ALA A 58 -4.86 -10.78 3.05
CA ALA A 58 -5.27 -10.56 1.66
C ALA A 58 -4.84 -11.72 0.74
N ALA A 59 -3.62 -12.25 0.92
CA ALA A 59 -3.15 -13.43 0.18
C ALA A 59 -4.01 -14.66 0.46
N ARG A 60 -4.34 -14.93 1.74
CA ARG A 60 -5.24 -16.04 2.11
C ARG A 60 -6.64 -15.87 1.54
N LEU A 61 -7.12 -14.63 1.45
CA LEU A 61 -8.42 -14.31 0.85
C LEU A 61 -8.41 -14.57 -0.66
N ALA A 62 -7.31 -14.20 -1.34
CA ALA A 62 -7.08 -14.52 -2.75
C ALA A 62 -7.07 -16.04 -2.97
N ASP A 63 -6.33 -16.78 -2.16
CA ASP A 63 -6.23 -18.25 -2.26
C ASP A 63 -7.60 -18.92 -2.05
N ALA A 64 -8.41 -18.40 -1.13
CA ALA A 64 -9.72 -18.97 -0.81
C ALA A 64 -10.81 -18.64 -1.84
N THR A 65 -10.76 -17.46 -2.46
CA THR A 65 -11.83 -16.95 -3.33
C THR A 65 -11.49 -16.97 -4.82
N GLY A 66 -10.21 -16.94 -5.16
CA GLY A 66 -9.73 -16.69 -6.53
C GLY A 66 -10.10 -15.31 -7.07
N ASP A 67 -10.65 -14.42 -6.23
CA ASP A 67 -11.22 -13.14 -6.66
C ASP A 67 -10.36 -11.97 -6.20
N ASN A 68 -9.75 -11.30 -7.16
CA ASN A 68 -8.93 -10.12 -6.91
C ASN A 68 -9.76 -8.89 -6.51
N ALA A 69 -11.05 -8.82 -6.87
CA ALA A 69 -11.91 -7.71 -6.46
C ALA A 69 -12.10 -7.70 -4.93
N VAL A 70 -12.35 -8.87 -4.35
CA VAL A 70 -12.49 -9.07 -2.89
C VAL A 70 -11.20 -8.69 -2.15
N VAL A 71 -10.04 -9.03 -2.72
CA VAL A 71 -8.72 -8.67 -2.17
C VAL A 71 -8.49 -7.16 -2.20
N ARG A 72 -8.86 -6.49 -3.30
CA ARG A 72 -8.72 -5.03 -3.44
C ARG A 72 -9.60 -4.29 -2.46
N GLU A 73 -10.85 -4.72 -2.32
CA GLU A 73 -11.79 -4.17 -1.34
C GLU A 73 -11.23 -4.31 0.08
N TYR A 74 -10.72 -5.50 0.44
CA TYR A 74 -10.11 -5.74 1.75
C TYR A 74 -8.91 -4.81 2.04
N LEU A 75 -8.08 -4.54 1.03
CA LEU A 75 -6.93 -3.65 1.16
C LEU A 75 -7.30 -2.15 1.03
N GLY A 76 -8.57 -1.81 0.75
CA GLY A 76 -9.01 -0.44 0.48
C GLY A 76 -8.40 0.15 -0.80
N LEU A 77 -8.03 -0.69 -1.76
CA LEU A 77 -7.53 -0.27 -3.06
C LEU A 77 -8.71 0.12 -3.96
N PRO A 78 -8.54 1.09 -4.88
CA PRO A 78 -9.59 1.45 -5.84
C PRO A 78 -9.99 0.25 -6.70
N GLU A 79 -11.12 0.29 -7.41
CA GLU A 79 -11.42 -0.76 -8.40
C GLU A 79 -10.32 -0.84 -9.47
N ALA A 80 -10.11 -2.04 -10.03
CA ALA A 80 -9.16 -2.19 -11.12
C ALA A 80 -9.73 -1.49 -12.37
N ASP A 81 -8.94 -0.62 -12.99
CA ASP A 81 -9.32 -0.06 -14.28
C ASP A 81 -9.34 -1.20 -15.32
N PRO A 82 -10.48 -1.51 -15.95
CA PRO A 82 -10.59 -2.56 -16.95
C PRO A 82 -9.70 -2.30 -18.18
N GLY A 83 -9.19 -1.08 -18.36
CA GLY A 83 -8.27 -0.71 -19.43
C GLY A 83 -6.80 -1.02 -19.18
N VAL A 84 -6.39 -1.40 -17.95
CA VAL A 84 -5.00 -1.78 -17.67
C VAL A 84 -4.84 -3.28 -17.90
N PRO A 85 -4.11 -3.72 -18.94
CA PRO A 85 -3.89 -5.13 -19.17
C PRO A 85 -3.16 -5.74 -17.96
N PRO A 86 -3.55 -6.95 -17.49
CA PRO A 86 -2.83 -7.61 -16.42
C PRO A 86 -1.38 -7.78 -16.83
N VAL A 87 -0.46 -7.30 -15.99
CA VAL A 87 0.98 -7.49 -16.22
C VAL A 87 1.21 -9.00 -16.27
N PRO A 88 1.74 -9.54 -17.38
CA PRO A 88 2.06 -10.96 -17.44
C PRO A 88 3.00 -11.31 -16.29
N LEU A 89 2.63 -12.27 -15.46
CA LEU A 89 3.55 -12.85 -14.49
C LEU A 89 4.61 -13.62 -15.28
N ILE A 90 5.71 -12.95 -15.60
CA ILE A 90 6.88 -13.59 -16.19
C ILE A 90 7.46 -14.51 -15.12
N PRO A 91 7.66 -15.82 -15.39
CA PRO A 91 8.35 -16.69 -14.44
C PRO A 91 9.71 -16.07 -14.08
N ALA A 92 10.09 -16.14 -12.80
CA ALA A 92 11.27 -15.48 -12.22
C ALA A 92 12.65 -15.86 -12.83
N ASN A 93 12.67 -16.67 -13.89
CA ASN A 93 13.87 -17.10 -14.61
C ASN A 93 14.12 -16.35 -15.93
N THR A 94 13.32 -15.34 -16.30
CA THR A 94 13.61 -14.51 -17.47
C THR A 94 14.42 -13.29 -17.06
N PRO A 95 15.66 -13.11 -17.55
CA PRO A 95 16.43 -11.89 -17.29
C PRO A 95 15.66 -10.66 -17.81
N PRO A 96 15.79 -9.48 -17.17
CA PRO A 96 15.09 -8.29 -17.60
C PRO A 96 15.47 -7.98 -19.04
N SER A 97 14.48 -7.93 -19.93
CA SER A 97 14.65 -7.46 -21.30
C SER A 97 15.03 -5.98 -21.25
N PRO A 98 16.09 -5.52 -21.92
CA PRO A 98 16.41 -4.10 -21.96
C PRO A 98 15.24 -3.39 -22.65
N ALA A 99 14.75 -2.32 -22.02
CA ALA A 99 13.71 -1.48 -22.55
C ALA A 99 13.96 -1.18 -24.03
N ALA A 100 12.91 -1.30 -24.84
CA ALA A 100 12.94 -1.02 -26.27
C ALA A 100 13.59 0.34 -26.53
N GLU A 101 14.81 0.29 -27.06
CA GLU A 101 15.50 1.41 -27.70
C GLU A 101 14.70 1.76 -28.95
N THR A 102 13.87 2.81 -28.87
CA THR A 102 13.20 3.38 -30.05
C THR A 102 14.25 4.13 -30.87
N GLY A 103 14.94 3.40 -31.75
CA GLY A 103 15.69 3.96 -32.86
C GLY A 103 14.81 3.99 -34.11
N ASP A 104 14.47 5.18 -34.59
CA ASP A 104 14.25 5.49 -36.01
C ASP A 104 14.21 7.01 -36.16
N VAL A 105 15.21 7.62 -36.81
CA VAL A 105 15.09 8.13 -38.20
C VAL A 105 16.50 8.38 -38.75
N ALA A 106 16.88 7.64 -39.78
CA ALA A 106 17.89 8.08 -40.74
C ALA A 106 17.15 8.50 -42.02
N PRO A 107 17.64 9.52 -42.73
CA PRO A 107 17.55 9.41 -44.18
C PRO A 107 18.88 9.75 -44.87
N GLY A 108 19.33 8.78 -45.68
CA GLY A 108 19.56 9.00 -47.11
C GLY A 108 20.69 9.94 -47.53
N SER A 109 21.78 9.34 -47.98
CA SER A 109 22.81 9.92 -48.84
C SER A 109 22.25 10.60 -50.09
N SER A 110 22.83 11.75 -50.49
CA SER A 110 23.12 12.14 -51.90
C SER A 110 23.82 13.51 -51.97
N GLU A 111 25.10 13.54 -52.38
CA GLU A 111 25.77 14.64 -53.14
C GLU A 111 24.99 14.94 -54.46
N PRO A 112 25.15 16.08 -55.18
CA PRO A 112 26.38 16.85 -55.50
C PRO A 112 26.20 18.40 -55.36
N SER A 113 27.18 19.30 -55.51
CA SER A 113 28.00 19.67 -56.69
C SER A 113 29.11 20.64 -56.30
#